data_AF-A0A831KGJ6-F1
#
_entry.id   AF-A0A831KGJ6-F1
#
_cell.length_a   1.000
_cell.length_b   1.000
_cell.length_c   1.000
_cell.angle_alpha   90.00
_cell.angle_beta   90.00
_cell.angle_gamma   90.00
#
_symmetry.space_group_name_H-M   'P 1'
#
loop_
_entity.id
_entity.type
_entity.pdbx_description
1 polymer ?
#
loop_
_entity_poly.entity_id
_entity_poly.type
_entity_poly.pdbx_seq_one_letter_code
_entity_poly.pdbx_strand_id
1 'polypeptide(L)'
;GAESLAGVCGPATLRRDGQRISLAPPWERLTVEAAFLRFAGMPVREALDRDCFDELMVTAVEPHLGRDKPVFLYDYPAERAALARRKKENDAVAERFELYIAGIELANGFSELVNPAEQRQRFAAEISRRRKAGEPHALMPERFLDDLGRLDETAGIALGLDRLFMVLLGAETVADVVSFAGDDL
;
A
#
# COMPACT_ATOMS: atom_id res chain seq x y z
N GLY A 1 28.26 10.24 -20.18
CA GLY A 1 27.06 10.61 -20.95
C GLY A 1 25.89 9.97 -20.27
N ALA A 2 24.81 10.70 -20.02
CA ALA A 2 23.68 10.21 -19.24
C ALA A 2 23.11 8.94 -19.90
N GLU A 3 23.37 7.78 -19.30
CA GLU A 3 22.65 6.55 -19.64
C GLU A 3 21.17 6.86 -19.42
N SER A 4 20.39 6.82 -20.50
CA SER A 4 18.97 7.13 -20.39
C SER A 4 18.33 6.11 -19.45
N LEU A 5 17.61 6.58 -18.44
CA LEU A 5 16.69 5.76 -17.65
C LEU A 5 15.82 4.98 -18.64
N ALA A 6 16.08 3.68 -18.86
CA ALA A 6 15.51 2.95 -20.02
C ALA A 6 13.99 2.81 -19.93
N GLY A 7 13.45 2.93 -18.71
CA GLY A 7 12.02 3.06 -18.44
C GLY A 7 11.46 4.43 -18.80
N VAL A 8 12.25 5.50 -18.92
CA VAL A 8 11.78 6.84 -19.32
C VAL A 8 11.88 7.01 -20.83
N CYS A 9 10.73 7.18 -21.49
CA CYS A 9 10.64 7.35 -22.95
C CYS A 9 10.13 8.75 -23.36
N GLY A 10 10.17 9.71 -22.44
CA GLY A 10 9.80 11.11 -22.65
C GLY A 10 9.75 11.90 -21.33
N PRO A 11 9.51 13.22 -21.35
CA PRO A 11 9.58 14.08 -20.16
C PRO A 11 8.65 13.69 -19.00
N ALA A 12 7.57 12.97 -19.31
CA ALA A 12 6.59 12.47 -18.34
C ALA A 12 5.97 11.16 -18.83
N THR A 13 6.76 10.28 -19.45
CA THR A 13 6.27 8.99 -19.95
C THR A 13 7.23 7.89 -19.60
N LEU A 14 6.70 6.85 -18.95
CA LEU A 14 7.41 5.62 -18.69
C LEU A 14 7.05 4.55 -19.72
N ARG A 15 7.92 3.57 -19.89
CA ARG A 15 7.70 2.36 -20.66
C ARG A 15 8.03 1.16 -19.79
N ARG A 16 7.07 0.26 -19.61
CA ARG A 16 7.23 -0.99 -18.87
C ARG A 16 6.31 -2.05 -19.46
N ASP A 17 6.78 -3.30 -19.56
CA ASP A 17 6.02 -4.42 -20.15
C ASP A 17 5.45 -4.11 -21.55
N GLY A 18 6.18 -3.32 -22.36
CA GLY A 18 5.72 -2.86 -23.67
C GLY A 18 4.64 -1.77 -23.66
N GLN A 19 4.13 -1.37 -22.48
CA GLN A 19 3.13 -0.33 -22.31
C GLN A 19 3.77 1.03 -22.05
N ARG A 20 3.11 2.10 -22.50
CA ARG A 20 3.49 3.49 -22.21
C ARG A 20 2.60 4.04 -21.12
N ILE A 21 3.19 4.53 -20.03
CA ILE A 21 2.49 5.08 -18.88
C ILE A 21 2.75 6.57 -18.81
N SER A 22 1.71 7.39 -18.85
CA SER A 22 1.84 8.84 -18.70
C SER A 22 1.88 9.24 -17.23
N LEU A 23 2.92 9.97 -16.84
CA LEU A 23 3.04 10.58 -15.51
C LEU A 23 2.31 11.93 -15.42
N ALA A 24 1.72 12.41 -16.52
CA ALA A 24 1.04 13.69 -16.55
C ALA A 24 -0.27 13.64 -15.76
N PRO A 25 -0.53 14.63 -14.88
CA PRO A 25 -1.78 14.71 -14.13
C PRO A 25 -2.99 14.92 -15.06
N PRO A 26 -4.23 14.68 -14.57
CA PRO A 26 -4.54 14.09 -13.28
C PRO A 26 -4.22 12.59 -13.25
N TRP A 27 -3.82 12.10 -12.06
CA TRP A 27 -3.67 10.67 -11.78
C TRP A 27 -5.01 10.06 -11.40
N GLU A 28 -5.16 8.77 -11.68
CA GLU A 28 -6.39 8.04 -11.38
C GLU A 28 -6.57 7.91 -9.86
N ARG A 29 -7.82 7.89 -9.40
CA ARG A 29 -8.17 7.62 -8.01
C ARG A 29 -9.25 6.56 -8.00
N LEU A 30 -8.96 5.42 -7.39
CA LEU A 30 -9.85 4.28 -7.34
C LEU A 30 -10.02 3.85 -5.88
N THR A 31 -11.25 3.65 -5.42
CA THR A 31 -11.48 3.07 -4.08
C THR A 31 -11.17 1.58 -4.11
N VAL A 32 -10.73 0.98 -3.00
CA VAL A 32 -10.53 -0.47 -2.88
C VAL A 32 -11.80 -1.24 -3.26
N GLU A 33 -12.99 -0.78 -2.81
CA GLU A 33 -14.27 -1.40 -3.17
C GLU A 33 -14.50 -1.44 -4.69
N ALA A 34 -14.38 -0.30 -5.37
CA ALA A 34 -14.51 -0.25 -6.83
C ALA A 34 -13.46 -1.11 -7.56
N ALA A 35 -12.23 -1.20 -7.04
CA ALA A 35 -11.18 -2.04 -7.61
C ALA A 35 -11.52 -3.53 -7.48
N PHE A 36 -12.00 -3.96 -6.31
CA PHE A 36 -12.44 -5.34 -6.06
C PHE A 36 -13.62 -5.72 -6.94
N LEU A 37 -14.65 -4.87 -7.02
CA LEU A 37 -15.79 -5.09 -7.91
C LEU A 37 -15.36 -5.21 -9.39
N ARG A 38 -14.40 -4.38 -9.82
CA ARG A 38 -13.93 -4.33 -11.20
C ARG A 38 -13.03 -5.51 -11.58
N PHE A 39 -12.10 -5.90 -10.71
CA PHE A 39 -11.01 -6.81 -11.06
C PHE A 39 -11.08 -8.16 -10.36
N ALA A 40 -11.60 -8.22 -9.13
CA ALA A 40 -11.78 -9.46 -8.39
C ALA A 40 -13.20 -10.05 -8.55
N GLY A 41 -14.15 -9.26 -9.04
CA GLY A 41 -15.52 -9.70 -9.31
C GLY A 41 -16.37 -9.93 -8.06
N MET A 42 -15.96 -9.39 -6.90
CA MET A 42 -16.70 -9.48 -5.64
C MET A 42 -16.50 -8.24 -4.77
N PRO A 43 -17.42 -7.94 -3.84
CA PRO A 43 -17.26 -6.86 -2.86
C PRO A 43 -16.12 -7.12 -1.87
N VAL A 44 -15.53 -6.07 -1.30
CA VAL A 44 -14.46 -6.20 -0.28
C VAL A 44 -14.95 -6.96 0.94
N ARG A 45 -16.19 -6.73 1.38
CA ARG A 45 -16.77 -7.43 2.54
C ARG A 45 -16.77 -8.94 2.35
N GLU A 46 -17.16 -9.41 1.18
CA GLU A 46 -17.18 -10.84 0.86
C GLU A 46 -15.77 -11.43 0.86
N ALA A 47 -14.78 -10.70 0.32
CA ALA A 47 -13.38 -11.13 0.33
C ALA A 47 -12.79 -11.21 1.75
N LEU A 48 -13.16 -10.28 2.64
CA LEU A 48 -12.77 -10.31 4.06
C LEU A 48 -13.43 -11.47 4.80
N ASP A 49 -14.72 -11.72 4.59
CA ASP A 49 -15.44 -12.82 5.24
C ASP A 49 -14.92 -14.20 4.81
N ARG A 50 -14.36 -14.30 3.60
CA ARG A 50 -13.71 -15.50 3.08
C ARG A 50 -12.20 -15.58 3.36
N ASP A 51 -11.65 -14.57 4.02
CA ASP A 51 -10.21 -14.42 4.30
C ASP A 51 -9.32 -14.52 3.04
N CYS A 52 -9.81 -14.01 1.91
CA CYS A 52 -9.08 -14.00 0.64
C CYS A 52 -8.78 -12.59 0.11
N PHE A 53 -9.02 -11.55 0.93
CA PHE A 53 -8.74 -10.15 0.56
C PHE A 53 -7.31 -9.96 0.08
N ASP A 54 -6.31 -10.40 0.86
CA ASP A 54 -4.90 -10.13 0.57
C ASP A 54 -4.44 -10.88 -0.70
N GLU A 55 -4.90 -12.12 -0.89
CA GLU A 55 -4.65 -12.91 -2.10
C GLU A 55 -5.25 -12.24 -3.34
N LEU A 56 -6.52 -11.81 -3.28
CA LEU A 56 -7.20 -11.17 -4.40
C LEU A 56 -6.63 -9.79 -4.71
N MET A 57 -6.19 -9.06 -3.68
CA MET A 57 -5.49 -7.79 -3.86
C MET A 57 -4.28 -8.01 -4.79
N VAL A 58 -3.39 -8.94 -4.43
CA VAL A 58 -2.14 -9.21 -5.18
C VAL A 58 -2.40 -9.86 -6.55
N THR A 59 -3.30 -10.85 -6.61
CA THR A 59 -3.45 -11.69 -7.81
C THR A 59 -4.43 -11.14 -8.83
N ALA A 60 -5.48 -10.44 -8.38
CA ALA A 60 -6.55 -9.96 -9.24
C ALA A 60 -6.55 -8.44 -9.39
N VAL A 61 -6.27 -7.67 -8.33
CA VAL A 61 -6.40 -6.22 -8.36
C VAL A 61 -5.11 -5.52 -8.82
N GLU A 62 -4.01 -5.69 -8.09
CA GLU A 62 -2.71 -5.04 -8.36
C GLU A 62 -2.24 -5.13 -9.82
N PRO A 63 -2.35 -6.28 -10.51
CA PRO A 63 -1.87 -6.40 -11.88
C PRO A 63 -2.57 -5.47 -12.87
N HIS A 64 -3.71 -4.88 -12.51
CA HIS A 64 -4.47 -3.96 -13.38
C HIS A 64 -4.26 -2.49 -13.03
N LEU A 65 -3.57 -2.19 -11.93
CA LEU A 65 -3.39 -0.82 -11.44
C LEU A 65 -2.26 -0.10 -12.16
N GLY A 66 -2.45 1.18 -12.45
CA GLY A 66 -1.35 2.04 -12.90
C GLY A 66 -0.89 1.81 -14.33
N ARG A 67 -1.73 1.22 -15.20
CA ARG A 67 -1.34 0.73 -16.54
C ARG A 67 -1.24 1.82 -17.61
N ASP A 68 -2.11 2.84 -17.57
CA ASP A 68 -2.04 4.00 -18.48
C ASP A 68 -1.47 5.25 -17.80
N LYS A 69 -1.79 5.41 -16.51
CA LYS A 69 -1.36 6.49 -15.62
C LYS A 69 -1.19 5.95 -14.21
N PRO A 70 -0.41 6.61 -13.34
CA PRO A 70 -0.39 6.29 -11.93
C PRO A 70 -1.80 6.34 -11.33
N VAL A 71 -2.06 5.44 -10.38
CA VAL A 71 -3.34 5.35 -9.67
C VAL A 71 -3.13 5.38 -8.16
N PHE A 72 -3.91 6.21 -7.48
CA PHE A 72 -4.11 6.11 -6.04
C PHE A 72 -5.24 5.13 -5.78
N LEU A 73 -4.92 4.01 -5.14
CA LEU A 73 -5.90 3.09 -4.57
C LEU A 73 -6.17 3.52 -3.13
N TYR A 74 -7.41 3.82 -2.74
CA TYR A 74 -7.71 4.42 -1.43
C TYR A 74 -8.99 3.89 -0.78
N ASP A 75 -9.27 4.32 0.46
CA ASP A 75 -10.38 3.83 1.29
C ASP A 75 -10.27 2.31 1.56
N TYR A 76 -9.14 1.88 2.13
CA TYR A 76 -8.92 0.49 2.55
C TYR A 76 -9.88 0.08 3.68
N PRO A 77 -10.31 -1.19 3.74
CA PRO A 77 -11.14 -1.66 4.84
C PRO A 77 -10.42 -1.46 6.19
N ALA A 78 -11.16 -1.05 7.21
CA ALA A 78 -10.61 -0.74 8.52
C ALA A 78 -9.87 -1.94 9.15
N GLU A 79 -10.29 -3.17 8.83
CA GLU A 79 -9.67 -4.42 9.24
C GLU A 79 -8.26 -4.64 8.66
N ARG A 80 -7.90 -3.94 7.58
CA ARG A 80 -6.57 -3.98 6.93
C ARG A 80 -5.80 -2.67 7.10
N ALA A 81 -6.17 -1.86 8.08
CA ALA A 81 -5.62 -0.51 8.24
C ALA A 81 -5.22 -0.24 9.70
N ALA A 82 -4.35 -1.09 10.25
CA ALA A 82 -4.05 -1.16 11.70
C ALA A 82 -3.67 0.19 12.34
N LEU A 83 -2.87 1.01 11.65
CA LEU A 83 -2.37 2.31 12.13
C LEU A 83 -3.09 3.51 11.50
N ALA A 84 -3.97 3.27 10.53
CA ALA A 84 -4.67 4.34 9.84
C ALA A 84 -5.93 4.75 10.61
N ARG A 85 -6.17 6.06 10.61
CA ARG A 85 -7.40 6.67 11.11
C ARG A 85 -8.59 6.19 10.26
N ARG A 86 -9.69 5.83 10.94
CA ARG A 86 -10.98 5.54 10.28
C ARG A 86 -11.55 6.81 9.68
N LYS A 87 -12.20 6.68 8.54
CA LYS A 87 -12.88 7.80 7.89
C LYS A 87 -14.09 8.21 8.73
N LYS A 88 -14.27 9.51 8.97
CA LYS A 88 -15.33 10.01 9.86
C LYS A 88 -16.73 9.70 9.37
N GLU A 89 -16.92 9.73 8.05
CA GLU A 89 -18.22 9.53 7.40
C GLU A 89 -18.54 8.06 7.15
N ASN A 90 -17.55 7.16 7.23
CA ASN A 90 -17.71 5.73 7.02
C ASN A 90 -16.61 4.95 7.77
N ASP A 91 -16.96 4.39 8.93
CA ASP A 91 -16.02 3.70 9.80
C ASP A 91 -15.60 2.31 9.29
N ALA A 92 -16.25 1.79 8.24
CA ALA A 92 -15.85 0.55 7.56
C ALA A 92 -14.55 0.71 6.78
N VAL A 93 -14.13 1.95 6.48
CA VAL A 93 -12.89 2.23 5.76
C VAL A 93 -11.97 3.15 6.55
N ALA A 94 -10.69 3.10 6.23
CA ALA A 94 -9.66 3.97 6.76
C ALA A 94 -9.17 4.97 5.72
N GLU A 95 -8.70 6.12 6.21
CA GLU A 95 -8.04 7.16 5.43
C GLU A 95 -6.62 6.70 5.06
N ARG A 96 -6.54 5.68 4.20
CA ARG A 96 -5.32 5.06 3.68
C ARG A 96 -5.38 5.02 2.18
N PHE A 97 -4.23 5.21 1.54
CA PHE A 97 -4.03 5.03 0.13
C PHE A 97 -2.69 4.32 -0.16
N GLU A 98 -2.63 3.70 -1.33
CA GLU A 98 -1.43 3.22 -1.97
C GLU A 98 -1.30 3.85 -3.36
N LEU A 99 -0.07 4.09 -3.81
CA LEU A 99 0.23 4.59 -5.15
C LEU A 99 0.79 3.46 -6.00
N TYR A 100 0.16 3.19 -7.14
CA TYR A 100 0.59 2.16 -8.07
C TYR A 100 1.01 2.74 -9.42
N ILE A 101 2.07 2.17 -10.00
CA ILE A 101 2.49 2.37 -11.39
C ILE A 101 2.84 1.01 -11.98
N ALA A 102 2.29 0.66 -13.15
CA ALA A 102 2.54 -0.61 -13.82
C ALA A 102 2.28 -1.87 -12.95
N GLY A 103 1.29 -1.81 -12.06
CA GLY A 103 0.99 -2.87 -11.08
C GLY A 103 1.98 -3.00 -9.94
N ILE A 104 2.91 -2.03 -9.78
CA ILE A 104 3.87 -1.99 -8.67
C ILE A 104 3.44 -0.93 -7.67
N GLU A 105 3.24 -1.34 -6.42
CA GLU A 105 3.04 -0.43 -5.29
C GLU A 105 4.33 0.36 -5.02
N LEU A 106 4.27 1.67 -5.21
CA LEU A 106 5.38 2.59 -4.97
C LEU A 106 5.32 3.25 -3.60
N ALA A 107 4.11 3.55 -3.11
CA ALA A 107 3.96 4.23 -1.83
C ALA A 107 2.73 3.78 -1.07
N ASN A 108 2.83 3.85 0.25
CA ASN A 108 1.74 3.60 1.19
C ASN A 108 1.59 4.83 2.10
N GLY A 109 0.41 5.42 2.16
CA GLY A 109 0.18 6.62 2.96
C GLY A 109 -1.16 6.59 3.67
N PHE A 110 -1.24 7.20 4.84
CA PHE A 110 -2.47 7.25 5.62
C PHE A 110 -2.47 8.42 6.60
N SER A 111 -3.67 8.86 6.98
CA SER A 111 -3.84 9.68 8.18
C SER A 111 -3.56 8.81 9.40
N GLU A 112 -2.67 9.26 10.28
CA GLU A 112 -2.22 8.52 11.45
C GLU A 112 -3.34 8.39 12.49
N LEU A 113 -3.54 7.20 13.04
CA LEU A 113 -4.41 6.99 14.19
C LEU A 113 -3.71 7.48 15.45
N VAL A 114 -3.96 8.73 15.84
CA VAL A 114 -3.36 9.35 17.04
C VAL A 114 -4.12 9.10 18.35
N ASN A 115 -5.21 8.31 18.33
CA ASN A 115 -5.97 7.97 19.53
C ASN A 115 -5.38 6.74 20.23
N PRO A 116 -4.71 6.88 21.39
CA PRO A 116 -4.05 5.76 22.06
C PRO A 116 -5.02 4.72 22.61
N ALA A 117 -6.24 5.11 22.99
CA ALA A 117 -7.23 4.16 23.49
C ALA A 117 -7.74 3.25 22.36
N GLU A 118 -8.01 3.84 21.19
CA GLU A 118 -8.40 3.07 20.00
C GLU A 118 -7.25 2.16 19.54
N GLN A 119 -6.03 2.69 19.46
CA GLN A 119 -4.87 1.91 19.04
C GLN A 119 -4.58 0.75 19.99
N ARG A 120 -4.74 0.94 21.31
CA ARG A 120 -4.63 -0.14 22.30
C ARG A 120 -5.64 -1.26 22.04
N GLN A 121 -6.89 -0.91 21.72
CA GLN A 121 -7.92 -1.91 21.40
C GLN A 121 -7.54 -2.72 20.16
N ARG A 122 -7.03 -2.06 19.12
CA ARG A 122 -6.55 -2.72 17.90
C ARG A 122 -5.38 -3.65 18.17
N PHE A 123 -4.38 -3.22 18.94
CA PHE A 123 -3.26 -4.08 19.33
C PHE A 123 -3.71 -5.27 20.19
N ALA A 124 -4.64 -5.06 21.14
CA ALA A 124 -5.17 -6.15 21.96
C ALA A 124 -5.89 -7.22 21.10
N ALA A 125 -6.67 -6.79 20.10
CA ALA A 125 -7.32 -7.68 19.16
C ALA A 125 -6.30 -8.49 18.34
N GLU A 126 -5.26 -7.84 17.82
CA GLU A 126 -4.20 -8.49 17.04
C GLU A 126 -3.38 -9.48 17.88
N ILE A 127 -2.98 -9.09 19.10
CA ILE A 127 -2.29 -9.98 20.05
C ILE A 127 -3.16 -11.22 20.35
N SER A 128 -4.47 -11.03 20.53
CA SER A 128 -5.41 -12.14 20.74
C SER A 128 -5.50 -13.07 19.53
N ARG A 129 -5.57 -12.51 18.31
CA ARG A 129 -5.59 -13.26 17.05
C ARG A 129 -4.34 -14.12 16.89
N ARG A 130 -3.16 -13.52 17.04
CA ARG A 130 -1.85 -14.20 16.96
C ARG A 130 -1.71 -15.33 17.98
N ARG A 131 -2.14 -15.08 19.23
CA ARG A 131 -2.15 -16.10 20.28
C ARG A 131 -3.01 -17.30 19.92
N LYS A 132 -4.18 -17.09 19.30
CA LYS A 132 -5.05 -18.19 18.82
C LYS A 132 -4.42 -18.96 17.66
N ALA A 133 -3.63 -18.29 16.83
CA ALA A 133 -2.88 -18.90 15.73
C ALA A 133 -1.59 -19.63 16.17
N GLY A 134 -1.24 -19.60 17.46
CA GLY A 134 -0.01 -20.21 17.97
C GLY A 134 1.27 -19.42 17.63
N GLU A 135 1.14 -18.17 17.19
CA GLU A 135 2.25 -17.27 16.94
C GLU A 135 2.94 -16.81 18.24
N PRO A 136 4.21 -16.34 18.18
CA PRO A 136 4.93 -15.84 19.35
C PRO A 136 4.15 -14.77 20.12
N HIS A 137 4.33 -14.77 21.44
CA HIS A 137 3.65 -13.80 22.30
C HIS A 137 4.15 -12.38 22.00
N ALA A 138 3.28 -11.55 21.43
CA ALA A 138 3.51 -10.12 21.28
C ALA A 138 3.12 -9.38 22.58
N LEU A 139 3.99 -8.50 23.07
CA LEU A 139 3.70 -7.62 24.20
C LEU A 139 3.01 -6.35 23.72
N MET A 140 2.17 -5.75 24.57
CA MET A 140 1.56 -4.44 24.28
C MET A 140 2.67 -3.37 24.22
N PRO A 141 2.77 -2.57 23.14
CA PRO A 141 3.80 -1.55 23.01
C PRO A 141 3.42 -0.28 23.79
N GLU A 142 3.56 -0.33 25.11
CA GLU A 142 3.16 0.76 26.03
C GLU A 142 3.82 2.10 25.68
N ARG A 143 5.13 2.11 25.40
CA ARG A 143 5.85 3.34 25.02
C ARG A 143 5.29 4.00 23.76
N PHE A 144 4.94 3.21 22.75
CA PHE A 144 4.34 3.72 21.53
C PHE A 144 2.98 4.35 21.81
N LEU A 145 2.14 3.70 22.64
CA LEU A 145 0.84 4.25 23.02
C LEU A 145 0.97 5.55 23.82
N ASP A 146 1.96 5.66 24.71
CA ASP A 146 2.25 6.88 25.46
C ASP A 146 2.67 8.02 24.54
N ASP A 147 3.52 7.74 23.54
CA ASP A 147 3.98 8.74 22.58
C ASP A 147 2.89 9.12 21.57
N LEU A 148 2.01 8.19 21.20
CA LEU A 148 0.91 8.41 20.26
C LEU A 148 -0.04 9.50 20.74
N GLY A 149 -0.32 9.56 22.05
CA GLY A 149 -1.16 10.59 22.65
C GLY A 149 -0.53 12.00 22.65
N ARG A 150 0.72 12.14 22.21
CA ARG A 150 1.43 13.42 22.08
C ARG A 150 1.45 13.94 20.64
N LEU A 151 0.96 13.17 19.68
CA LEU A 151 0.93 13.56 18.27
C LEU A 151 -0.33 14.36 17.97
N ASP A 152 -0.15 15.49 17.28
CA ASP A 152 -1.24 16.21 16.64
C ASP A 152 -1.73 15.44 15.39
N GLU A 153 -2.81 15.91 14.79
CA GLU A 153 -3.29 15.39 13.51
C GLU A 153 -2.16 15.35 12.47
N THR A 154 -1.81 14.13 12.04
CA THR A 154 -0.63 13.84 11.22
C THR A 154 -1.00 12.87 10.11
N ALA A 155 -0.28 12.93 8.99
CA ALA A 155 -0.32 11.93 7.94
C ALA A 155 1.10 11.41 7.66
N GLY A 156 1.21 10.10 7.44
CA GLY A 156 2.44 9.41 7.10
C GLY A 156 2.41 8.91 5.65
N ILE A 157 3.58 8.85 5.01
CA ILE A 157 3.77 8.16 3.74
C ILE A 157 5.14 7.48 3.71
N ALA A 158 5.16 6.23 3.26
CA ALA A 158 6.37 5.49 2.93
C ALA A 158 6.47 5.35 1.41
N LEU A 159 7.62 5.70 0.83
CA LEU A 159 7.92 5.58 -0.60
C LEU A 159 9.03 4.54 -0.79
N GLY A 160 8.77 3.51 -1.59
CA GLY A 160 9.76 2.50 -1.96
C GLY A 160 10.71 3.03 -3.03
N LEU A 161 11.90 3.48 -2.61
CA LEU A 161 12.92 4.01 -3.54
C LEU A 161 13.42 2.97 -4.53
N ASP A 162 13.61 1.72 -4.10
CA ASP A 162 14.08 0.65 -5.00
C ASP A 162 13.04 0.38 -6.10
N ARG A 163 11.77 0.25 -5.73
CA ARG A 163 10.66 0.07 -6.68
C ARG A 163 10.50 1.28 -7.61
N LEU A 164 10.72 2.49 -7.08
CA LEU A 164 10.75 3.70 -7.91
C LEU A 164 11.87 3.61 -8.96
N PHE A 165 13.08 3.21 -8.56
CA PHE A 165 14.19 3.03 -9.49
C PHE A 165 13.94 1.90 -10.48
N MET A 166 13.33 0.78 -10.08
CA MET A 166 12.93 -0.28 -11.01
C MET A 166 12.03 0.27 -12.11
N VAL A 167 11.04 1.08 -11.74
CA VAL A 167 10.11 1.68 -12.69
C VAL A 167 10.80 2.69 -13.61
N LEU A 168 11.66 3.56 -13.07
CA LEU A 168 12.39 4.55 -13.87
C LEU A 168 13.43 3.92 -14.81
N LEU A 169 14.13 2.90 -14.34
CA LEU A 169 15.17 2.19 -15.09
C LEU A 169 14.61 1.10 -16.01
N GLY A 170 13.34 0.75 -15.86
CA GLY A 170 12.73 -0.36 -16.60
C GLY A 170 13.25 -1.73 -16.16
N ALA A 171 13.76 -1.85 -14.93
CA ALA A 171 14.33 -3.07 -14.39
C ALA A 171 13.25 -4.05 -13.92
N GLU A 172 13.45 -5.35 -14.12
CA GLU A 172 12.43 -6.38 -13.81
C GLU A 172 12.42 -6.74 -12.33
N THR A 173 13.58 -6.76 -11.67
CA THR A 173 13.72 -7.17 -10.27
C THR A 173 14.37 -6.08 -9.41
N VAL A 174 14.17 -6.15 -8.08
CA VAL A 174 14.83 -5.21 -7.14
C VAL A 174 16.35 -5.40 -7.15
N ALA A 175 16.82 -6.63 -7.39
CA ALA A 175 18.25 -6.95 -7.45
C ALA A 175 18.97 -6.12 -8.53
N ASP A 176 18.28 -5.78 -9.62
CA ASP A 176 18.82 -5.01 -10.75
C ASP A 176 19.06 -3.53 -10.43
N VAL A 177 18.57 -3.04 -9.28
CA VAL A 177 18.64 -1.61 -8.91
C VAL A 177 19.33 -1.34 -7.58
N VAL A 178 19.75 -2.39 -6.88
CA VAL A 178 20.53 -2.30 -5.64
C VAL A 178 22.01 -2.55 -5.93
N SER A 179 22.90 -1.80 -5.29
CA SER A 179 24.35 -1.91 -5.56
C SER A 179 24.99 -3.16 -4.98
N PHE A 180 24.38 -3.78 -3.98
CA PHE A 180 24.79 -5.05 -3.36
C PHE A 180 23.51 -5.82 -3.04
N ALA A 181 23.32 -6.98 -3.67
CA ALA A 181 22.18 -7.85 -3.39
C ALA A 181 22.47 -8.75 -2.18
N GLY A 182 21.45 -9.45 -1.67
CA GLY A 182 21.60 -10.37 -0.52
C GLY A 182 22.62 -11.49 -0.74
N ASP A 183 22.94 -11.82 -1.99
CA ASP A 183 23.95 -12.81 -2.35
C ASP A 183 25.39 -12.25 -2.35
N ASP A 184 25.55 -10.93 -2.20
CA ASP A 184 26.83 -10.22 -2.14
C ASP A 184 27.33 -9.94 -0.70
N LEU A 185 26.57 -10.36 0.32
CA LEU A 185 26.87 -10.20 1.77
C LEU A 185 27.13 -11.55 2.45
#